data_AF-G4HHE0-F1
#
_entry.id   AF-G4HHE0-F1
#
_cell.length_a   1.000
_cell.length_b   1.000
_cell.length_c   1.000
_cell.angle_alpha   90.00
_cell.angle_beta   90.00
_cell.angle_gamma   90.00
#
_symmetry.space_group_name_H-M   'P 1'
#
loop_
_entity.id
_entity.type
_entity.pdbx_description
1 polymer ?
#
loop_
_entity_poly.entity_id
_entity_poly.type
_entity_poly.pdbx_seq_one_letter_code
_entity_poly.pdbx_strand_id
1 'polypeptide(L)' 'MKTTSRRCSLQIDDYLDLLNLAIQLGDVKWQREITRKMEMTLSSLETTSK' A
#
# COMPACT_ATOMS: atom_id res chain seq x y z
N MET A 1 -6.54 18.14 -23.24
CA MET A 1 -5.84 16.98 -22.62
C MET A 1 -6.15 17.00 -21.15
N LYS A 2 -6.97 16.05 -20.66
CA LYS A 2 -7.39 16.01 -19.26
C LYS A 2 -6.17 15.55 -18.46
N THR A 3 -5.50 16.47 -17.79
CA THR A 3 -4.47 16.16 -16.80
C THR A 3 -5.17 15.37 -15.71
N THR A 4 -5.17 14.04 -15.84
CA THR A 4 -5.42 13.18 -14.72
C THR A 4 -4.30 13.53 -13.74
N SER A 5 -4.65 14.29 -12.70
CA SER A 5 -3.97 14.13 -11.43
C SER A 5 -4.13 12.66 -11.08
N ARG A 6 -3.27 11.83 -11.67
CA ARG A 6 -2.92 10.52 -11.18
C ARG A 6 -2.32 10.84 -9.83
N ARG A 7 -3.19 11.01 -8.83
CA ARG A 7 -2.81 10.76 -7.46
C ARG A 7 -2.03 9.46 -7.58
N CYS A 8 -0.75 9.48 -7.23
CA CYS A 8 -0.02 8.29 -6.84
C CYS A 8 -0.73 7.73 -5.61
N SER A 9 -1.98 7.30 -5.78
CA SER A 9 -2.62 6.35 -4.92
C SER A 9 -1.81 5.12 -5.24
N LEU A 10 -0.77 4.83 -4.44
CA LEU A 10 -0.35 3.44 -4.31
C LEU A 10 -1.64 2.72 -3.96
N GLN A 11 -2.25 2.10 -4.97
CA GLN A 11 -3.53 1.46 -4.78
C GLN A 11 -3.25 0.24 -3.92
N ILE A 12 -4.24 -0.12 -3.11
CA ILE A 12 -4.17 -1.33 -2.28
C ILE A 12 -3.76 -2.55 -3.13
N ASP A 13 -4.09 -2.55 -4.42
CA ASP A 13 -3.64 -3.52 -5.42
C ASP A 13 -2.11 -3.65 -5.53
N ASP A 14 -1.33 -2.57 -5.54
CA ASP A 14 0.15 -2.63 -5.59
C ASP A 14 0.73 -3.23 -4.30
N TYR A 15 0.13 -2.92 -3.15
CA TYR A 15 0.53 -3.51 -1.87
C TYR A 15 0.18 -5.00 -1.80
N LEU A 16 -0.94 -5.41 -2.39
CA LEU A 16 -1.33 -6.82 -2.50
C LEU A 16 -0.39 -7.59 -3.42
N ASP A 17 0.08 -7.01 -4.53
CA ASP A 17 1.06 -7.65 -5.42
C ASP A 17 2.41 -7.85 -4.70
N LEU A 18 2.89 -6.81 -4.00
CA LEU A 18 4.09 -6.90 -3.17
C LEU A 18 3.94 -7.94 -2.05
N LEU A 19 2.77 -8.03 -1.42
CA LEU A 19 2.51 -9.00 -0.37
C LEU A 19 2.51 -10.42 -0.92
N ASN A 20 1.89 -10.62 -2.08
CA ASN A 20 1.86 -11.90 -2.76
C ASN A 20 3.28 -12.35 -3.16
N LEU A 21 4.12 -11.43 -3.64
CA LEU A 21 5.53 -11.71 -3.94
C LEU A 21 6.31 -12.10 -2.67
N ALA A 22 6.13 -11.37 -1.57
CA ALA A 22 6.77 -11.67 -0.29
C ALA A 22 6.29 -13.01 0.31
N ILE A 23 5.03 -13.40 0.07
CA ILE A 23 4.50 -14.72 0.45
C ILE A 23 5.14 -15.82 -0.39
N GLN A 24 5.26 -15.62 -1.71
CA GLN A 24 5.89 -16.59 -2.60
C GLN A 24 7.38 -16.79 -2.29
N LEU A 25 8.08 -15.73 -1.89
CA LEU A 25 9.47 -15.78 -1.45
C LEU A 25 9.65 -16.36 -0.03
N GLY A 26 8.57 -16.53 0.73
CA GLY A 26 8.62 -16.95 2.14
C GLY A 26 9.17 -15.88 3.08
N ASP A 27 9.18 -14.62 2.66
CA ASP A 27 9.88 -13.52 3.31
C ASP A 27 8.99 -12.84 4.37
N VAL A 28 8.91 -13.44 5.55
CA VAL A 28 8.00 -13.03 6.65
C VAL A 28 8.29 -11.61 7.17
N LYS A 29 9.55 -11.16 7.06
CA LYS A 29 9.94 -9.78 7.41
C LYS A 29 9.30 -8.78 6.45
N TRP A 30 9.35 -9.06 5.16
CA TRP A 30 8.78 -8.19 4.12
C TRP A 30 7.25 -8.16 4.22
N GLN A 31 6.60 -9.31 4.47
CA GLN A 31 5.16 -9.36 4.71
C GLN A 31 4.72 -8.43 5.85
N ARG A 32 5.44 -8.44 6.99
CA ARG A 32 5.15 -7.54 8.12
C ARG A 32 5.37 -6.07 7.78
N GLU A 33 6.41 -5.76 7.00
CA GLU A 33 6.69 -4.38 6.57
C GLU A 33 5.60 -3.83 5.64
N ILE A 34 5.08 -4.66 4.71
CA ILE A 34 3.99 -4.29 3.79
C ILE A 34 2.72 -3.98 4.55
N THR A 35 2.30 -4.90 5.42
CA THR A 35 1.08 -4.72 6.21
C THR A 35 1.19 -3.46 7.07
N ARG A 36 2.34 -3.22 7.71
CA ARG A 36 2.58 -2.01 8.51
C ARG A 36 2.53 -0.74 7.67
N LYS A 37 3.08 -0.74 6.45
CA LYS A 37 3.01 0.40 5.53
C LYS A 37 1.59 0.62 4.99
N MET A 38 0.84 -0.44 4.70
CA MET A 38 -0.58 -0.35 4.34
C MET A 38 -1.40 0.30 5.45
N GLU A 39 -1.26 -0.19 6.69
CA GLU A 39 -1.97 0.36 7.84
C GLU A 39 -1.62 1.84 8.04
N MET A 40 -0.35 2.22 7.91
CA MET A 40 0.07 3.63 8.01
C MET A 40 -0.54 4.51 6.92
N THR A 41 -0.60 4.02 5.67
CA THR A 41 -1.25 4.73 4.57
C THR A 41 -2.75 4.88 4.79
N LEU A 42 -3.42 3.84 5.31
CA LEU A 42 -4.85 3.87 5.65
C LEU A 42 -5.13 4.83 6.81
N SER A 43 -4.38 4.75 7.90
CA SER A 43 -4.50 5.66 9.05
C SER A 43 -4.18 7.11 8.68
N SER A 44 -3.23 7.34 7.77
CA SER A 44 -2.94 8.69 7.27
C SER A 44 -4.04 9.24 6.36
N LEU A 45 -4.86 8.39 5.74
CA LEU A 45 -6.05 8.82 5.01
C LEU A 45 -7.17 9.23 5.97
N GLU A 46 -7.33 8.54 7.10
CA GLU A 46 -8.37 8.84 8.10
C GLU A 46 -8.13 10.15 8.86
N THR A 47 -6.86 10.55 9.07
CA THR A 47 -6.53 11.81 9.76
C THR A 47 -6.75 13.07 8.91
N THR A 48 -6.96 12.94 7.59
CA THR A 48 -7.27 14.06 6.67
C THR A 48 -8.78 14.32 6.56
N SER A 49 -9.59 13.68 7.41
CA SER A 49 -11.05 13.88 7.46
C SER A 49 -11.52 14.22 8.88
N LYS A 50 -10.94 15.25 9.50
CA LYS A 50 -11.47 15.83 10.74
C LYS A 50 -11.40 17.35 10.73
#